data_AF-A3RLT7-F1
#
_entry.id   AF-A3RLT7-F1
#
_cell.length_a   1.000
_cell.length_b   1.000
_cell.length_c   1.000
_cell.angle_alpha   90.00
_cell.angle_beta   90.00
_cell.angle_gamma   90.00
#
_symmetry.space_group_name_H-M   'P 1'
#
loop_
_entity.id
_entity.type
_entity.pdbx_description
1 polymer ?
#
loop_
_entity_poly.entity_id
_entity_poly.type
_entity_poly.pdbx_seq_one_letter_code
_entity_poly.pdbx_strand_id
1 'polypeptide(L)'
;RVTFGNRTVSNGCELKPSMVAQQPRVEVGGNEMRTFYTLVMVDPDAPSPSDPNLREYLHWLVTDIPGTTGASFGQEVMCYESPRPTMGIHRFVLVLFQQLGRQTVYAPGWRQ
;
A
#
# COMPACT_ATOMS: atom_id res chain seq x y z
N ARG A 1 -6.86 -4.60 8.15
CA ARG A 1 -5.72 -5.04 8.98
C ARG A 1 -4.53 -5.32 8.06
N VAL A 2 -3.33 -4.88 8.44
CA VAL A 2 -2.09 -5.08 7.66
C VAL A 2 -1.07 -5.81 8.54
N THR A 3 -0.44 -6.87 8.01
CA THR A 3 0.56 -7.66 8.72
C THR A 3 1.79 -7.96 7.85
N PHE A 4 2.97 -7.74 8.39
CA PHE A 4 4.25 -8.19 7.83
C PHE A 4 4.76 -9.37 8.67
N GLY A 5 4.79 -10.57 8.09
CA GLY A 5 5.02 -11.81 8.84
C GLY A 5 4.03 -11.92 10.01
N ASN A 6 4.54 -12.04 11.23
CA ASN A 6 3.72 -12.15 12.46
C ASN A 6 3.41 -10.80 13.12
N ARG A 7 3.82 -9.67 12.53
CA ARG A 7 3.65 -8.35 13.13
C ARG A 7 2.52 -7.58 12.48
N THR A 8 1.53 -7.19 13.28
CA THR A 8 0.46 -6.29 12.85
C THR A 8 0.98 -4.85 12.83
N VAL A 9 0.69 -4.13 11.75
CA VAL A 9 1.05 -2.72 11.60
C VAL A 9 0.07 -1.86 12.39
N SER A 10 0.62 -0.90 13.14
CA SER A 10 -0.12 0.21 13.76
C SER A 10 0.50 1.54 13.34
N ASN A 11 -0.27 2.62 13.43
CA ASN A 11 0.22 3.95 13.04
C ASN A 11 1.47 4.31 13.83
N GLY A 12 2.52 4.74 13.11
CA GLY A 12 3.81 5.13 13.68
C GLY A 12 4.71 3.97 14.12
N CYS A 13 4.33 2.70 13.88
CA CYS A 13 5.22 1.60 14.24
C CYS A 13 6.47 1.57 13.33
N GLU A 14 7.65 1.44 13.93
CA GLU A 14 8.89 1.32 13.17
C GLU A 14 9.11 -0.12 12.70
N LEU A 15 9.43 -0.29 11.43
CA LEU A 15 9.76 -1.57 10.80
C LEU A 15 11.11 -1.46 10.09
N LYS A 16 11.99 -2.47 10.29
CA LYS A 16 13.25 -2.54 9.55
C LYS A 16 12.99 -2.89 8.08
N PRO A 17 13.80 -2.41 7.12
CA PRO A 17 13.67 -2.79 5.71
C PRO A 17 13.60 -4.31 5.47
N SER A 18 14.36 -5.10 6.25
CA SER A 18 14.32 -6.56 6.16
C SER A 18 12.97 -7.18 6.54
N MET A 19 12.17 -6.53 7.38
CA MET A 19 10.83 -7.00 7.79
C MET A 19 9.77 -6.74 6.72
N VAL A 20 10.03 -5.79 5.81
CA VAL A 20 9.12 -5.36 4.75
C VAL A 20 9.63 -5.74 3.36
N ALA A 21 10.56 -6.71 3.29
CA ALA A 21 11.10 -7.20 2.03
C ALA A 21 10.05 -7.87 1.14
N GLN A 22 9.03 -8.49 1.76
CA GLN A 22 7.88 -9.11 1.10
C GLN A 22 6.63 -8.28 1.36
N GLN A 23 5.68 -8.31 0.42
CA GLN A 23 4.41 -7.59 0.55
C GLN A 23 3.66 -8.00 1.82
N PRO A 24 2.94 -7.08 2.48
CA PRO A 24 2.16 -7.43 3.65
C PRO A 24 0.92 -8.23 3.27
N ARG A 25 0.43 -9.03 4.22
CA ARG A 25 -0.95 -9.52 4.15
C ARG A 25 -1.88 -8.38 4.53
N VAL A 26 -2.82 -8.06 3.65
CA VAL A 26 -3.83 -7.02 3.89
C VAL A 26 -5.20 -7.65 3.85
N GLU A 27 -5.94 -7.46 4.94
CA GLU A 27 -7.33 -7.86 5.08
C GLU A 27 -8.19 -6.60 5.14
N VAL A 28 -9.23 -6.58 4.32
CA VAL A 28 -10.15 -5.46 4.18
C VAL A 28 -11.49 -5.85 4.80
N GLY A 29 -12.05 -4.94 5.61
CA GLY A 29 -13.39 -5.12 6.16
C GLY A 29 -14.48 -4.88 5.10
N GLY A 30 -15.64 -4.43 5.55
CA GLY A 30 -16.80 -4.17 4.70
C GLY A 30 -17.96 -5.10 5.06
N ASN A 31 -19.16 -4.71 4.63
CA ASN A 31 -20.39 -5.42 4.97
C ASN A 31 -20.88 -6.32 3.82
N GLU A 32 -20.43 -6.06 2.60
CA GLU A 32 -20.93 -6.72 1.39
C GLU A 32 -19.80 -7.02 0.41
N MET A 33 -19.85 -8.18 -0.25
CA MET A 33 -18.91 -8.56 -1.31
C MET A 33 -19.09 -7.78 -2.62
N ARG A 34 -20.12 -6.93 -2.72
CA ARG A 34 -20.40 -6.09 -3.89
C ARG A 34 -19.63 -4.76 -3.86
N THR A 35 -19.07 -4.41 -2.70
CA THR A 35 -18.21 -3.24 -2.55
C THR A 35 -16.77 -3.61 -2.91
N PHE A 36 -16.13 -2.77 -3.71
CA PHE A 36 -14.73 -2.95 -4.10
C PHE A 36 -13.86 -1.86 -3.49
N TYR A 37 -12.62 -2.20 -3.19
CA TYR A 37 -11.65 -1.29 -2.60
C TYR A 37 -10.37 -1.23 -3.41
N THR A 38 -9.72 -0.07 -3.37
CA THR A 38 -8.36 0.14 -3.84
C THR A 38 -7.44 0.34 -2.65
N LEU A 39 -6.34 -0.40 -2.61
CA LEU A 39 -5.24 -0.22 -1.67
C LEU A 39 -4.08 0.47 -2.37
N VAL A 40 -3.57 1.53 -1.75
CA VAL A 40 -2.38 2.27 -2.20
C VAL A 40 -1.33 2.24 -1.10
N MET A 41 -0.08 1.96 -1.43
CA MET A 41 1.06 2.16 -0.53
C MET A 41 2.03 3.17 -1.13
N VAL A 42 2.33 4.23 -0.40
CA VAL A 42 3.19 5.34 -0.85
C VAL A 42 4.25 5.72 0.18
N ASP A 43 5.34 6.29 -0.31
CA ASP A 43 6.37 6.98 0.47
C ASP A 43 6.34 8.49 0.14
N PRO A 44 5.84 9.34 1.06
CA PRO A 44 5.80 10.79 0.88
C PRO A 44 7.13 11.47 1.23
N ASP A 45 8.13 10.70 1.69
CA ASP A 45 9.41 11.19 2.16
C ASP A 45 10.55 10.87 1.17
N ALA A 46 10.27 10.37 -0.03
CA ALA A 46 11.29 10.05 -1.03
C ALA A 46 11.94 11.33 -1.64
N PRO A 47 13.29 11.36 -1.85
CA PRO A 47 14.29 10.38 -1.43
C PRO A 47 14.75 10.55 0.02
N SER A 48 14.43 11.68 0.66
CA SER A 48 14.65 11.91 2.09
C SER A 48 13.55 12.80 2.68
N PRO A 49 13.20 12.63 3.98
CA PRO A 49 12.18 13.46 4.61
C PRO A 49 12.50 14.96 4.62
N SER A 50 13.79 15.31 4.57
CA SER A 50 14.29 16.69 4.56
C SER A 50 14.26 17.37 3.19
N ASP A 51 14.32 16.59 2.11
CA ASP A 51 14.23 17.08 0.73
C ASP A 51 13.40 16.08 -0.09
N PRO A 52 12.07 16.06 0.07
CA PRO A 52 11.22 15.03 -0.51
C PRO A 52 10.76 15.42 -1.93
N ASN A 53 11.70 15.65 -2.84
CA ASN A 53 11.41 16.10 -4.21
C ASN A 53 10.91 14.98 -5.15
N LEU A 54 10.98 13.72 -4.70
CA LEU A 54 10.46 12.53 -5.39
C LEU A 54 9.12 12.05 -4.77
N ARG A 55 8.50 12.85 -3.90
CA ARG A 55 7.20 12.49 -3.29
C ARG A 55 6.05 12.61 -4.30
N GLU A 56 5.03 11.76 -4.24
CA GLU A 56 4.91 10.52 -3.45
C GLU A 56 5.40 9.35 -4.30
N TYR A 57 6.30 8.50 -3.78
CA TYR A 57 6.73 7.31 -4.50
C TYR A 57 5.74 6.17 -4.30
N LEU A 58 5.14 5.68 -5.38
CA LEU A 58 4.17 4.58 -5.34
C LEU A 58 4.86 3.23 -5.18
N HIS A 59 4.69 2.61 -4.00
CA HIS A 59 5.23 1.28 -3.69
C HIS A 59 4.33 0.13 -4.11
N TRP A 60 3.01 0.28 -4.00
CA TRP A 60 2.06 -0.80 -4.27
C TRP A 60 0.69 -0.24 -4.62
N LEU A 61 0.03 -0.81 -5.64
CA LEU A 61 -1.34 -0.47 -6.00
C LEU A 61 -2.12 -1.73 -6.35
N VAL A 62 -3.17 -2.00 -5.57
CA VAL A 62 -4.09 -3.11 -5.78
C VAL A 62 -5.50 -2.56 -5.87
N THR A 63 -6.18 -2.81 -6.99
CA THR A 63 -7.56 -2.39 -7.24
C THR A 63 -8.51 -3.56 -7.09
N ASP A 64 -9.81 -3.30 -7.17
CA ASP A 64 -10.86 -4.31 -7.26
C ASP A 64 -10.83 -5.35 -6.12
N ILE A 65 -10.37 -4.98 -4.92
CA ILE A 65 -10.39 -5.86 -3.75
C ILE A 65 -11.83 -6.01 -3.29
N PRO A 66 -12.44 -7.21 -3.32
CA PRO A 66 -13.79 -7.38 -2.81
C PRO A 66 -13.84 -7.13 -1.29
N GLY A 67 -14.89 -6.46 -0.81
CA GLY A 67 -15.12 -6.28 0.62
C GLY A 67 -15.13 -7.61 1.38
N THR A 68 -14.75 -7.58 2.65
CA THR A 68 -14.57 -8.76 3.54
C THR A 68 -13.39 -9.68 3.20
N THR A 69 -12.61 -9.38 2.15
CA THR A 69 -11.49 -10.21 1.71
C THR A 69 -10.13 -9.54 2.01
N GLY A 70 -9.19 -9.57 1.07
CA GLY A 70 -7.86 -9.01 1.21
C GLY A 70 -7.20 -8.75 -0.14
N ALA A 71 -6.05 -8.07 -0.11
CA ALA A 71 -5.36 -7.64 -1.33
C ALA A 71 -5.04 -8.78 -2.31
N SER A 72 -4.87 -10.02 -1.83
CA SER A 72 -4.66 -11.20 -2.67
C SER A 72 -5.83 -11.57 -3.58
N PHE A 73 -7.02 -11.01 -3.34
CA PHE A 73 -8.23 -11.21 -4.16
C PHE A 73 -8.50 -10.04 -5.11
N GLY A 74 -7.73 -8.96 -5.00
CA GLY A 74 -7.80 -7.82 -5.92
C GLY A 74 -6.93 -8.01 -7.16
N GLN A 75 -6.89 -6.98 -7.99
CA GLN A 75 -6.00 -6.88 -9.13
C GLN A 75 -4.78 -6.04 -8.76
N GLU A 76 -3.61 -6.68 -8.72
CA GLU A 76 -2.34 -5.95 -8.57
C GLU A 76 -2.00 -5.23 -9.88
N VAL A 77 -2.12 -3.90 -9.89
CA VAL A 77 -1.86 -3.07 -11.08
C VAL A 77 -0.51 -2.36 -11.01
N MET A 78 0.06 -2.22 -9.80
CA MET A 78 1.48 -1.92 -9.60
C MET A 78 2.02 -2.87 -8.54
N CYS A 79 2.98 -3.71 -8.93
CA CYS A 79 3.58 -4.71 -8.05
C CYS A 79 4.22 -4.10 -6.81
N TYR A 80 4.18 -4.82 -5.70
CA TYR A 80 4.84 -4.39 -4.48
C TYR A 80 6.34 -4.19 -4.70
N GLU A 81 6.84 -2.99 -4.41
CA GLU A 81 8.26 -2.69 -4.35
C GLU A 81 8.68 -2.49 -2.89
N SER A 82 9.65 -3.30 -2.43
CA SER A 82 10.11 -3.25 -1.04
C SER A 82 10.67 -1.86 -0.66
N PRO A 83 10.24 -1.27 0.47
CA PRO A 83 10.88 -0.09 1.05
C PRO A 83 12.40 -0.23 1.21
N ARG A 84 13.16 0.72 0.63
CA ARG A 84 14.63 0.80 0.73
C ARG A 84 15.10 2.23 0.96
N PRO A 85 14.64 2.90 2.04
CA PRO A 85 15.08 4.26 2.33
C PRO A 85 16.60 4.27 2.56
N THR A 86 17.29 5.20 1.92
CA THR A 86 18.75 5.36 2.02
C THR A 86 19.13 6.47 3.00
N MET A 87 18.24 7.43 3.28
CA MET A 87 18.52 8.59 4.12
C MET A 87 17.32 8.97 5.00
N GLY A 88 17.53 9.00 6.32
CA GLY A 88 16.48 9.38 7.27
C GLY A 88 15.43 8.28 7.51
N ILE A 89 14.39 8.64 8.25
CA ILE A 89 13.27 7.75 8.60
C ILE A 89 12.08 8.11 7.74
N HIS A 90 11.66 7.21 6.86
CA HIS A 90 10.55 7.41 5.94
C HIS A 90 9.24 6.87 6.51
N ARG A 91 8.14 7.56 6.20
CA ARG A 91 6.78 7.09 6.46
C ARG A 91 6.32 6.26 5.27
N PHE A 92 5.78 5.07 5.54
CA PHE A 92 5.11 4.29 4.51
C PHE A 92 3.63 4.27 4.82
N VAL A 93 2.84 4.88 3.95
CA VAL A 93 1.41 5.11 4.17
C VAL A 93 0.64 4.10 3.34
N LEU A 94 -0.22 3.30 4.01
CA LEU A 94 -1.22 2.50 3.33
C LEU A 94 -2.57 3.20 3.42
N VAL A 95 -3.18 3.45 2.27
CA VAL A 95 -4.50 4.09 2.15
C VAL A 95 -5.46 3.14 1.46
N LEU A 96 -6.68 3.05 1.98
CA LEU A 96 -7.75 2.23 1.40
C LEU A 96 -8.91 3.13 0.98
N PHE A 97 -9.31 3.04 -0.28
CA PHE A 97 -10.45 3.76 -0.84
C PHE A 97 -11.55 2.80 -1.25
N GLN A 98 -12.81 3.17 -1.00
CA GLN A 98 -13.95 2.47 -1.58
C GLN A 98 -14.15 2.93 -3.03
N GLN A 99 -14.30 1.99 -3.95
CA GLN A 99 -14.56 2.26 -5.36
C GLN A 99 -16.06 2.47 -5.62
N LEU A 100 -16.38 3.25 -6.66
CA LEU A 100 -17.75 3.40 -7.16
C LEU A 100 -18.24 2.14 -7.89
N GLY A 101 -17.30 1.34 -8.40
CA GLY A 101 -17.58 0.07 -9.07
C GLY A 101 -16.28 -0.67 -9.40
N ARG A 102 -16.41 -1.92 -9.84
CA ARG A 102 -15.26 -2.72 -10.30
C ARG A 102 -14.68 -2.14 -11.59
N GLN A 103 -13.37 -2.26 -11.81
CA GLN A 103 -12.67 -1.81 -13.03
C GLN A 103 -12.79 -0.31 -13.33
N THR A 104 -12.91 0.52 -12.29
CA THR A 104 -13.03 1.99 -12.40
C THR A 104 -11.76 2.75 -12.04
N VAL A 105 -10.74 2.05 -11.54
CA VAL A 105 -9.45 2.62 -11.12
C VAL A 105 -8.33 2.00 -11.94
N TYR A 106 -7.42 2.83 -12.44
CA TYR A 106 -6.33 2.42 -13.33
C TYR A 106 -4.98 2.85 -12.75
N ALA A 107 -3.92 2.15 -13.16
CA ALA A 107 -2.57 2.49 -12.75
C ALA A 107 -2.09 3.80 -13.41
N PRO A 108 -1.25 4.58 -12.73
CA PRO A 108 -0.50 5.65 -13.37
C PRO A 108 0.53 5.08 -14.37
N GLY A 109 1.07 5.92 -15.25
CA GLY A 109 2.13 5.50 -16.18
C GLY A 109 3.46 5.16 -15.52
N TRP A 110 3.68 5.62 -14.29
CA TRP A 110 4.93 5.52 -13.55
C TRP A 110 4.66 5.64 -12.04
N ARG A 111 5.68 5.34 -11.21
CA ARG A 111 5.57 5.41 -9.73
C ARG A 111 5.75 6.81 -9.14
N GLN A 112 6.32 7.74 -9.92
CA GLN A 112 6.54 9.15 -9.60
C GLN A 112 6.58 10.02 -10.86
#